data_AF-A0AAE1I085-F1
#
_entry.id   AF-A0AAE1I085-F1
#
_cell.length_a   1.000
_cell.length_b   1.000
_cell.length_c   1.000
_cell.angle_alpha   90.00
_cell.angle_beta   90.00
_cell.angle_gamma   90.00
#
_symmetry.space_group_name_H-M   'P 1'
#
loop_
_entity.id
_entity.type
_entity.pdbx_description
1 polymer ?
#
loop_
_entity_poly.entity_id
_entity_poly.type
_entity_poly.pdbx_seq_one_letter_code
_entity_poly.pdbx_strand_id
1 'polypeptide(L)'
;MFKRLIKVGFKASILTSAVYYTIDQGLWEDTESADKIYSDIYQAAAPYFKEVPVEVPELPSVSGLAALIKFYYNQGIISTGNFLKDLPSNAASVAEELQSTLSTMLEAPPSQENVADNNSGKS
;
A
#
# COMPACT_ATOMS: atom_id res chain seq x y z
N MET A 1 -0.12 -17.05 -3.44
CA MET A 1 0.62 -15.85 -2.98
C MET A 1 0.46 -14.65 -3.93
N PHE A 2 0.45 -14.84 -5.24
CA PHE A 2 0.44 -13.79 -6.28
C PHE A 2 -0.62 -12.67 -6.12
N LYS A 3 -1.88 -13.00 -5.80
CA LYS A 3 -2.93 -11.99 -5.55
C LYS A 3 -2.61 -11.05 -4.38
N ARG A 4 -1.87 -11.51 -3.36
CA ARG A 4 -1.48 -10.67 -2.22
C ARG A 4 -0.35 -9.71 -2.61
N LEU A 5 0.62 -10.16 -3.41
CA LEU A 5 1.70 -9.34 -3.93
C LEU A 5 1.20 -8.21 -4.82
N ILE A 6 0.28 -8.49 -5.75
CA ILE A 6 -0.34 -7.44 -6.59
C ILE A 6 -1.08 -6.41 -5.73
N LYS A 7 -1.84 -6.88 -4.73
CA LYS A 7 -2.59 -5.99 -3.83
C LYS A 7 -1.66 -5.12 -2.98
N VAL A 8 -0.53 -5.65 -2.53
CA VAL A 8 0.50 -4.89 -1.80
C VAL A 8 1.20 -3.90 -2.73
N GLY A 9 1.61 -4.32 -3.93
CA GLY A 9 2.26 -3.44 -4.91
C GLY A 9 1.37 -2.27 -5.34
N PHE A 10 0.09 -2.53 -5.59
CA PHE A 10 -0.87 -1.46 -5.93
C PHE A 10 -1.04 -0.47 -4.77
N LYS A 11 -1.21 -0.96 -3.53
CA LYS A 11 -1.30 -0.11 -2.34
C LYS A 11 -0.02 0.70 -2.10
N ALA A 12 1.14 0.08 -2.29
CA ALA A 12 2.43 0.74 -2.19
C ALA A 12 2.56 1.86 -3.22
N SER A 13 2.14 1.65 -4.47
CA SER A 13 2.19 2.69 -5.50
C SER A 13 1.36 3.93 -5.15
N ILE A 14 0.16 3.73 -4.59
CA ILE A 14 -0.70 4.84 -4.15
C ILE A 14 -0.03 5.59 -3.00
N LEU A 15 0.46 4.87 -2.00
CA LEU A 15 1.18 5.47 -0.86
C LEU A 15 2.42 6.24 -1.31
N THR A 16 3.23 5.67 -2.19
CA THR A 16 4.42 6.35 -2.75
C THR A 16 4.04 7.61 -3.51
N SER A 17 2.98 7.57 -4.33
CA SER A 17 2.52 8.75 -5.06
C SER A 17 2.03 9.87 -4.13
N ALA A 18 1.29 9.52 -3.08
CA ALA A 18 0.84 10.46 -2.07
C ALA A 18 2.02 11.09 -1.31
N VAL A 19 3.00 10.27 -0.90
CA VAL A 19 4.21 10.77 -0.23
C VAL A 19 4.99 11.73 -1.14
N TYR A 20 5.20 11.37 -2.40
CA TYR A 20 5.88 12.24 -3.37
C TYR A 20 5.16 13.57 -3.55
N TYR A 21 3.83 13.55 -3.62
CA TYR A 21 3.02 14.76 -3.67
C TYR A 21 3.21 15.62 -2.41
N THR A 22 3.26 15.01 -1.22
CA THR A 22 3.50 15.77 0.03
C THR A 22 4.93 16.33 0.14
N ILE A 23 5.92 15.69 -0.50
CA ILE A 23 7.29 16.22 -0.59
C ILE A 23 7.31 17.41 -1.53
N ASP A 24 6.67 17.32 -2.70
CA ASP A 24 6.58 18.40 -3.69
C ASP A 24 5.81 19.63 -3.15
N GLN A 25 4.83 19.40 -2.26
CA GLN A 25 4.18 20.48 -1.51
C GLN A 25 5.08 21.14 -0.46
N GLY A 26 6.32 20.68 -0.27
CA GLY A 26 7.26 21.28 0.67
C GLY A 26 6.93 20.98 2.14
N LEU A 27 6.04 20.01 2.42
CA LEU A 27 5.64 19.62 3.78
C LEU A 27 6.83 19.13 4.62
N TRP A 28 7.87 18.61 3.95
CA TRP A 28 9.05 18.02 4.57
C TRP A 28 10.32 18.85 4.36
N GLU A 29 10.26 19.94 3.59
CA GLU A 29 11.45 20.66 3.13
C GLU A 29 11.68 21.96 3.90
N ASP A 30 10.64 22.78 4.11
CA ASP A 30 10.77 24.05 4.82
C ASP A 30 9.65 24.28 5.84
N THR A 31 10.02 24.77 7.02
CA THR A 31 9.09 24.93 8.16
C THR A 31 8.04 26.00 7.83
N GLU A 32 8.42 27.01 7.05
CA GLU A 32 7.51 28.09 6.61
C GLU A 32 6.47 27.59 5.59
N SER A 33 6.86 26.67 4.71
CA SER A 33 5.97 26.06 3.73
C SER A 33 4.97 25.10 4.38
N ALA A 34 5.43 24.32 5.36
CA ALA A 34 4.57 23.47 6.17
C ALA A 34 3.55 24.29 6.97
N ASP A 35 3.97 25.38 7.63
CA ASP A 35 3.07 26.24 8.41
C ASP A 35 1.97 26.90 7.56
N LYS A 36 2.29 27.32 6.32
CA LYS A 36 1.28 27.82 5.37
C LYS A 36 0.25 26.76 5.01
N ILE A 37 0.69 25.52 4.74
CA ILE A 37 -0.21 24.40 4.44
C ILE A 37 -1.10 24.07 5.64
N TYR A 38 -0.54 24.05 6.86
CA TYR A 38 -1.33 23.86 8.07
C TYR A 38 -2.35 24.98 8.29
N SER A 39 -1.97 26.23 8.04
CA SER A 39 -2.86 27.39 8.12
C SER A 39 -4.01 27.29 7.10
N ASP A 40 -3.71 26.90 5.85
CA ASP A 40 -4.71 26.75 4.79
C ASP A 40 -5.69 25.61 5.10
N ILE A 41 -5.19 24.48 5.62
CA ILE A 41 -6.04 23.37 6.08
C ILE A 41 -6.90 23.80 7.26
N TYR A 42 -6.33 24.52 8.23
CA TYR A 42 -7.07 25.03 9.38
C TYR A 42 -8.15 26.01 8.95
N GLN A 43 -7.86 26.92 8.01
CA GLN A 43 -8.83 27.88 7.49
C GLN A 43 -9.93 27.22 6.67
N ALA A 44 -9.60 26.18 5.90
CA ALA A 44 -10.57 25.37 5.16
C ALA A 44 -11.46 24.50 6.09
N ALA A 45 -10.91 24.04 7.21
CA ALA A 45 -11.62 23.20 8.18
C ALA A 45 -12.35 24.00 9.26
N ALA A 46 -11.95 25.25 9.52
CA ALA A 46 -12.55 26.17 10.50
C ALA A 46 -14.08 26.33 10.41
N PRO A 47 -14.73 26.39 9.22
CA PRO A 47 -16.19 26.48 9.18
C PRO A 47 -16.91 25.21 9.65
N TYR A 48 -16.24 24.05 9.67
CA TYR A 48 -16.83 22.77 10.08
C TYR A 48 -16.72 22.49 11.59
N PHE A 49 -15.88 23.24 12.32
CA PHE A 49 -15.70 23.09 13.77
C PHE A 49 -16.54 24.06 14.61
N LYS A 50 -17.28 24.99 13.98
CA LYS A 50 -17.99 26.07 14.69
C LYS A 50 -19.34 25.69 15.30
N GLU A 51 -19.92 24.55 14.96
CA GLU A 51 -21.30 24.22 15.37
C GLU A 51 -21.45 23.00 16.29
N VAL A 52 -20.36 22.37 16.72
CA VAL A 52 -20.43 21.27 17.69
C VAL A 52 -19.89 21.75 19.03
N PRO A 53 -20.67 21.73 20.13
CA PRO A 53 -20.12 21.86 21.47
C PRO A 53 -19.24 20.62 21.73
N VAL A 54 -17.96 20.76 21.40
CA VAL A 54 -16.96 19.71 21.60
C VAL A 54 -16.63 19.70 23.10
N GLU A 55 -17.28 18.82 23.86
CA GLU A 55 -16.67 18.27 25.06
C GLU A 55 -15.40 17.56 24.58
N VAL A 56 -14.26 18.24 24.66
CA VAL A 56 -12.97 17.69 24.26
C VAL A 56 -12.68 16.54 25.23
N PRO A 57 -12.77 15.26 24.83
CA PRO A 57 -12.25 14.21 25.68
C PRO A 57 -10.77 14.51 25.92
N GLU A 58 -10.30 14.35 27.16
CA GLU A 58 -8.91 14.64 27.51
C GLU A 58 -7.98 14.00 26.48
N LEU A 59 -7.21 14.85 25.77
CA LEU A 59 -6.30 14.40 24.74
C LEU A 59 -5.44 13.29 25.34
N PRO A 60 -5.26 12.16 24.62
CA PRO A 60 -4.39 11.09 25.11
C PRO A 60 -3.06 11.72 25.50
N SER A 61 -2.62 11.47 26.73
CA SER A 61 -1.43 12.10 27.27
C SER A 61 -0.29 11.96 26.26
N VAL A 62 0.49 13.04 26.07
CA VAL A 62 1.61 13.04 25.13
C VAL A 62 2.56 11.85 25.39
N SER A 63 2.63 11.39 26.65
CA SER A 63 3.31 10.16 27.07
C SER A 63 2.67 8.87 26.54
N GLY A 64 1.34 8.78 26.48
CA GLY A 64 0.60 7.68 25.87
C GLY A 64 0.83 7.58 24.35
N LEU A 65 0.82 8.71 23.64
CA LEU A 65 1.19 8.77 22.22
C LEU A 65 2.65 8.35 22.00
N ALA A 66 3.58 8.86 22.79
CA ALA A 66 4.98 8.47 22.72
C ALA A 66 5.18 6.96 23.01
N ALA A 67 4.42 6.40 23.95
CA ALA A 67 4.46 4.97 24.24
C ALA A 67 3.92 4.12 23.07
N LEU A 68 2.82 4.55 22.44
CA LEU A 68 2.27 3.91 21.24
C LEU A 68 3.27 3.94 20.08
N ILE A 69 3.88 5.10 19.80
CA ILE A 69 4.88 5.24 18.74
C ILE A 69 6.06 4.29 18.99
N LYS A 70 6.58 4.24 20.23
CA LYS A 70 7.66 3.31 20.59
C LYS A 70 7.26 1.85 20.40
N PHE A 71 6.05 1.49 20.82
CA PHE A 71 5.54 0.12 20.67
C PHE A 71 5.44 -0.29 19.20
N TYR A 72 4.84 0.54 18.35
CA TYR A 72 4.70 0.26 16.93
C TYR A 72 6.05 0.27 16.19
N TYR A 73 6.96 1.16 16.58
CA TYR A 73 8.31 1.19 16.03
C TYR A 73 9.05 -0.13 16.29
N ASN A 74 9.04 -0.62 17.53
CA ASN A 74 9.67 -1.89 17.89
C ASN A 74 9.03 -3.07 17.16
N GLN A 75 7.70 -3.12 17.08
CA GLN A 75 6.98 -4.13 16.30
C GLN A 75 7.33 -4.08 14.81
N GLY A 76 7.46 -2.86 14.26
CA GLY A 76 7.88 -2.65 12.88
C GLY A 76 9.27 -3.21 12.59
N ILE A 77 10.25 -2.96 13.47
CA ILE A 77 11.60 -3.51 13.32
C ILE A 77 11.58 -5.04 13.37
N ILE A 78 10.88 -5.64 14.35
CA ILE A 78 10.80 -7.10 14.48
C ILE A 78 10.15 -7.72 13.25
N SER A 79 9.02 -7.17 12.79
CA SER A 79 8.31 -7.65 11.60
C SER A 79 9.17 -7.55 10.35
N THR A 80 9.94 -6.47 10.20
CA THR A 80 10.83 -6.27 9.05
C THR A 80 12.01 -7.25 9.10
N GLY A 81 12.59 -7.48 10.28
CA GLY A 81 13.65 -8.49 10.46
C GLY A 81 13.18 -9.90 10.11
N ASN A 82 11.97 -10.27 10.53
CA ASN A 82 11.36 -11.55 10.17
C ASN A 82 11.08 -11.64 8.66
N PHE A 83 10.58 -10.56 8.04
CA PHE A 83 10.38 -10.51 6.60
C PHE A 83 11.69 -10.71 5.84
N LEU A 84 12.78 -10.05 6.23
CA LEU A 84 14.10 -10.22 5.59
C LEU A 84 14.64 -11.63 5.75
N LYS A 85 14.44 -12.24 6.92
CA LYS A 85 14.82 -13.63 7.19
C LYS A 85 14.06 -14.61 6.28
N ASP A 86 12.78 -14.36 6.05
CA ASP A 86 11.91 -15.21 5.23
C ASP A 86 11.94 -14.83 3.73
N LEU A 87 12.63 -13.75 3.36
CA LEU A 87 12.72 -13.28 1.98
C LEU A 87 13.40 -14.27 1.02
N PRO A 88 14.56 -14.87 1.33
CA PRO A 88 15.25 -15.75 0.37
C PRO A 88 14.46 -17.02 0.05
N SER A 89 13.71 -17.58 1.00
CA SER A 89 12.89 -18.79 0.77
C SER A 89 11.65 -18.50 -0.08
N ASN A 90 11.00 -17.35 0.14
CA ASN A 90 9.86 -16.90 -0.66
C ASN A 90 10.30 -16.41 -2.05
N ALA A 91 11.48 -15.79 -2.17
CA ALA A 91 12.02 -15.35 -3.46
C ALA A 91 12.46 -16.53 -4.33
N ALA A 92 13.10 -17.56 -3.73
CA ALA A 92 13.49 -18.77 -4.46
C ALA A 92 12.29 -19.53 -5.00
N SER A 93 11.24 -19.72 -4.19
CA SER A 93 10.00 -20.38 -4.64
C SER A 93 9.28 -19.61 -5.74
N VAL A 94 9.23 -18.28 -5.67
CA VAL A 94 8.68 -17.46 -6.77
C VAL A 94 9.54 -17.55 -8.03
N ALA A 95 10.87 -17.61 -7.92
CA ALA A 95 11.75 -17.75 -9.07
C ALA A 95 11.58 -19.11 -9.77
N GLU A 96 11.43 -20.19 -9.01
CA GLU A 96 11.14 -21.54 -9.54
C GLU A 96 9.75 -21.61 -10.19
N GLU A 97 8.73 -21.01 -9.59
CA GLU A 97 7.38 -20.88 -10.18
C GLU A 97 7.41 -20.08 -11.49
N LEU A 98 8.19 -19.00 -11.54
CA LEU A 98 8.34 -18.20 -12.75
C LEU A 98 9.06 -18.98 -13.86
N GLN A 99 10.15 -19.66 -13.52
CA GLN A 99 10.92 -20.46 -14.48
C GLN A 99 10.07 -21.57 -15.07
N SER A 100 9.34 -22.31 -14.23
CA SER A 100 8.45 -23.39 -14.70
C SER A 100 7.29 -22.88 -15.53
N THR A 101 6.74 -21.71 -15.21
CA THR A 101 5.69 -21.08 -16.03
C THR A 101 6.25 -20.64 -17.39
N LEU A 102 7.43 -20.03 -17.42
CA LEU A 102 8.08 -19.59 -18.66
C LEU A 102 8.48 -20.77 -19.55
N SER A 103 9.01 -21.85 -18.98
CA SER A 103 9.33 -23.05 -19.74
C SER A 103 8.07 -23.70 -20.30
N THR A 104 6.99 -23.78 -19.50
CA THR A 104 5.69 -24.29 -19.97
C THR A 104 5.12 -23.45 -21.11
N MET A 105 5.25 -22.12 -21.06
CA MET A 105 4.83 -21.24 -22.16
C MET A 105 5.71 -21.35 -23.40
N LEU A 106 7.00 -21.67 -23.23
CA LEU A 106 7.95 -21.82 -24.33
C LEU A 106 7.83 -23.18 -25.02
N GLU A 107 7.49 -24.24 -24.27
CA GLU A 107 7.29 -25.60 -24.77
C GLU A 107 5.84 -25.86 -25.23
N ALA A 108 4.88 -25.02 -24.85
CA ALA A 108 3.52 -25.12 -25.36
C ALA A 108 3.52 -24.80 -26.88
N PRO A 109 3.09 -25.73 -27.75
CA PRO A 109 2.83 -25.38 -29.15
C PRO A 109 1.73 -24.31 -29.20
N PRO A 110 1.68 -23.46 -30.25
CA PRO A 110 0.65 -22.44 -30.37
C PRO A 110 -0.71 -23.11 -30.22
N SER A 111 -1.40 -22.80 -29.13
CA SER A 111 -2.77 -23.26 -28.93
C SER A 111 -3.56 -22.70 -30.09
N GLN A 112 -3.92 -23.59 -31.01
CA GLN A 112 -4.65 -23.25 -32.20
C GLN A 112 -5.97 -22.59 -31.80
N GLU A 113 -6.14 -21.38 -32.31
CA GLU A 113 -7.41 -20.83 -32.73
C GLU A 113 -8.30 -21.95 -33.30
N ASN A 114 -9.41 -22.26 -32.64
CA ASN A 114 -10.50 -23.00 -33.25
C ASN A 114 -11.78 -22.18 -33.12
N VAL A 115 -12.01 -21.39 -34.17
CA VAL A 115 -13.32 -20.96 -34.61
C VAL A 115 -14.07 -22.18 -35.14
N ALA A 116 -15.36 -22.27 -34.77
CA ALA A 116 -16.43 -23.11 -35.32
C ALA A 116 -16.51 -24.58 -34.86
N ASP A 117 -17.58 -24.89 -34.11
CA ASP A 117 -18.60 -25.74 -34.74
C ASP A 117 -20.01 -25.27 -34.37
N ASN A 118 -20.77 -25.00 -35.42
CA ASN A 118 -22.15 -24.57 -35.45
C ASN A 118 -23.03 -25.76 -35.83
N ASN A 119 -24.04 -26.02 -35.00
CA ASN A 119 -25.35 -26.54 -35.39
C ASN A 119 -25.45 -28.03 -35.79
N SER A 120 -26.15 -28.84 -34.98
CA SER A 120 -27.28 -29.70 -35.43
C SER A 120 -27.76 -30.68 -34.34
N GLY A 121 -29.01 -30.51 -33.88
CA GLY A 121 -30.01 -31.59 -33.98
C GLY A 121 -30.39 -32.42 -32.73
N LYS A 122 -31.64 -32.21 -32.29
CA LYS A 122 -32.65 -33.23 -31.91
C LYS A 122 -32.46 -34.09 -30.64
N SER A 123 -33.27 -33.80 -29.62
CA SER A 123 -34.49 -34.58 -29.30
C SER A 123 -35.46 -33.75 -28.47
#